data_AF-A0A0D3AI69-F1
#
_entry.id   AF-A0A0D3AI69-F1
#
_cell.length_a   1.000
_cell.length_b   1.000
_cell.length_c   1.000
_cell.angle_alpha   90.00
_cell.angle_beta   90.00
_cell.angle_gamma   90.00
#
_symmetry.space_group_name_H-M   'P 1'
#
loop_
_entity.id
_entity.type
_entity.pdbx_description
1 polymer ?
#
loop_
_entity_poly.entity_id
_entity_poly.type
_entity_poly.pdbx_seq_one_letter_code
_entity_poly.pdbx_strand_id
1 'polypeptide(L)' 'MTSVKAFSFALLLVLLFSVDVEGYVLESKSLCCTTHPEFGRCIPNLDTGRCNSWCLKGCDSKKGGFCKRVGGGQCHCYC' A
#
# COMPACT_ATOMS: atom_id res chain seq x y z
N MET A 1 -16.18 11.77 -49.77
CA MET A 1 -15.17 11.55 -48.70
C MET A 1 -15.55 12.29 -47.41
N THR A 2 -16.84 12.31 -47.05
CA THR A 2 -17.37 13.07 -45.89
C THR A 2 -17.89 12.13 -44.81
N SER A 3 -18.28 10.91 -45.20
CA SER A 3 -18.70 9.84 -44.30
C SER A 3 -17.53 9.24 -43.50
N VAL A 4 -16.36 9.06 -44.10
CA VAL A 4 -15.16 8.50 -43.45
C VAL A 4 -14.66 9.31 -42.24
N LYS A 5 -14.93 10.63 -42.23
CA LYS A 5 -14.54 11.51 -41.13
C LYS A 5 -15.41 11.29 -39.88
N ALA A 6 -16.72 11.13 -40.05
CA ALA A 6 -17.64 10.96 -38.92
C ALA A 6 -17.42 9.64 -38.17
N PHE A 7 -17.13 8.55 -38.89
CA PHE A 7 -16.83 7.25 -38.27
C PHE A 7 -15.53 7.26 -37.47
N SER A 8 -14.54 8.06 -37.89
CA SER A 8 -13.26 8.19 -37.19
C SER A 8 -13.40 8.89 -35.84
N PHE A 9 -14.24 9.93 -35.74
CA PHE A 9 -14.50 10.60 -34.46
C PHE A 9 -15.30 9.72 -33.49
N ALA A 10 -16.27 8.95 -33.99
CA ALA A 10 -17.05 8.03 -33.15
C ALA A 10 -16.18 6.91 -32.56
N LEU A 11 -15.27 6.33 -33.34
CA LEU A 11 -14.32 5.33 -32.82
C LEU A 11 -13.37 5.89 -31.76
N LEU A 12 -12.89 7.13 -31.96
CA LEU A 12 -12.02 7.83 -31.02
C LEU A 12 -12.71 8.05 -29.66
N LEU A 13 -14.01 8.38 -29.65
CA LEU A 13 -14.78 8.55 -28.42
C LEU A 13 -14.95 7.23 -27.66
N VAL A 14 -15.28 6.13 -28.35
CA VAL A 14 -15.42 4.80 -27.72
C VAL A 14 -14.11 4.34 -27.07
N LEU A 15 -12.96 4.61 -27.71
CA LEU A 15 -11.63 4.30 -27.15
C LEU A 15 -11.34 5.09 -25.87
N LEU A 16 -11.79 6.35 -25.77
CA LEU A 16 -11.60 7.17 -24.57
C LEU A 16 -12.47 6.71 -23.39
N PHE A 17 -13.67 6.18 -23.65
CA PHE A 17 -14.55 5.62 -22.61
C PHE A 17 -14.17 4.18 -22.20
N SER A 18 -13.32 3.50 -22.97
CA SER A 18 -12.81 2.16 -22.66
C SER A 18 -11.54 2.20 -21.78
N VAL A 19 -11.06 3.40 -21.45
CA VAL A 19 -10.07 3.55 -20.39
C VAL A 19 -10.81 3.34 -19.08
N ASP A 20 -10.91 2.07 -18.68
CA ASP A 20 -10.95 1.74 -17.28
C ASP A 20 -9.73 2.45 -16.68
N VAL A 21 -9.99 3.56 -15.98
CA VAL A 21 -9.08 4.03 -14.94
C VAL A 21 -9.10 2.90 -13.94
N GLU A 22 -8.26 1.90 -14.20
CA GLU A 22 -7.79 0.96 -13.20
C GLU A 22 -7.24 1.89 -12.15
N GLY A 23 -8.09 2.12 -11.14
CA GLY A 23 -7.85 3.09 -10.10
C GLY A 23 -6.45 2.79 -9.66
N TYR A 24 -5.57 3.78 -9.80
CA TYR A 24 -4.41 3.86 -8.96
C TYR A 24 -5.01 3.88 -7.55
N VAL A 25 -5.24 2.69 -7.00
CA VAL A 25 -5.40 2.47 -5.58
C VAL A 25 -4.08 3.02 -5.09
N LEU A 26 -4.11 4.29 -4.69
CA LEU A 26 -3.10 4.91 -3.89
C LEU A 26 -2.98 3.92 -2.74
N GLU A 27 -1.99 3.02 -2.84
CA GLU A 27 -1.78 1.94 -1.89
C GLU A 27 -1.60 2.71 -0.59
N SER A 28 -2.68 2.77 0.17
CA SER A 28 -2.78 3.53 1.38
C SER A 28 -1.85 2.76 2.26
N LYS A 29 -0.56 3.18 2.33
CA LYS A 29 0.55 2.38 2.85
C LYS A 29 0.06 1.71 4.12
N SER A 30 -0.29 0.43 3.98
CA SER A 30 -1.01 -0.27 5.01
C SER A 30 -0.04 -0.38 6.18
N LEU A 31 -0.48 -0.03 7.38
CA LEU A 31 0.33 -0.27 8.58
C LEU A 31 0.61 -1.78 8.77
N CYS A 32 -0.19 -2.65 8.14
CA CYS A 32 -0.09 -4.09 8.30
C CYS A 32 0.70 -4.70 7.16
N CYS A 33 1.28 -5.88 7.42
CA CYS A 33 2.08 -6.64 6.46
C CYS A 33 3.37 -5.94 5.97
N THR A 34 3.88 -4.95 6.68
CA THR A 34 5.06 -4.21 6.22
C THR A 34 6.00 -3.80 7.35
N THR A 35 7.20 -3.38 6.96
CA THR A 35 8.22 -2.86 7.86
C THR A 35 8.17 -1.34 7.88
N HIS A 36 8.25 -0.76 9.08
CA HIS A 36 8.06 0.67 9.32
C HIS A 36 9.36 1.32 9.81
N PRO A 37 10.18 1.88 8.92
CA PRO A 37 11.34 2.67 9.33
C PRO A 37 10.96 3.94 10.12
N GLU A 38 9.76 4.47 9.90
CA GLU A 38 9.20 5.63 10.62
C GLU A 38 8.90 5.34 12.11
N PHE A 39 8.75 4.06 12.49
CA PHE A 39 8.71 3.66 13.91
C PHE A 39 10.04 3.95 14.62
N GLY A 40 11.11 4.13 13.85
CA GLY A 40 12.47 4.25 14.32
C GLY A 40 13.13 2.88 14.53
N ARG A 41 14.38 2.93 14.98
CA ARG A 41 15.15 1.73 15.27
C ARG A 41 14.52 0.98 16.45
N CYS A 42 14.33 -0.33 16.29
CA CYS A 42 13.94 -1.21 17.38
C CYS A 42 15.09 -2.15 17.73
N ILE A 43 15.27 -2.43 19.01
CA ILE A 43 16.21 -3.42 19.52
C ILE A 43 15.43 -4.73 19.73
N PRO A 44 15.82 -5.84 19.07
CA PRO A 44 15.17 -7.13 19.27
C PRO A 44 15.13 -7.52 20.75
N ASN A 45 14.01 -8.10 21.19
CA ASN A 45 13.69 -8.47 22.58
C ASN A 45 13.39 -7.29 23.52
N LEU A 46 14.05 -6.14 23.36
CA LEU A 46 13.80 -4.96 24.19
C LEU A 46 12.57 -4.15 23.70
N ASP A 47 12.53 -3.84 22.40
CA ASP A 47 11.48 -3.01 21.79
C ASP A 47 10.36 -3.82 21.14
N THR A 48 10.40 -5.16 21.22
CA THR A 48 9.36 -6.03 20.65
C THR A 48 7.98 -5.67 21.21
N GLY A 49 7.87 -5.40 22.51
CA GLY A 49 6.60 -4.99 23.13
C GLY A 49 6.07 -3.67 22.57
N ARG A 50 6.94 -2.66 22.40
CA ARG A 50 6.56 -1.35 21.85
C ARG A 50 6.10 -1.46 20.40
N CYS A 51 6.85 -2.21 19.58
CA CYS A 51 6.48 -2.50 18.21
C CYS A 51 5.15 -3.25 18.13
N ASN A 52 4.99 -4.29 18.95
CA ASN A 52 3.76 -5.07 19.03
C ASN A 52 2.54 -4.21 19.37
N SER A 53 2.62 -3.39 20.42
CA SER A 53 1.52 -2.51 20.81
C SER A 53 1.17 -1.44 19.77
N TRP A 54 2.16 -0.92 19.05
CA TRP A 54 1.93 0.04 17.98
C TRP A 54 1.18 -0.58 16.81
N CYS A 55 1.62 -1.76 16.35
CA CYS A 55 0.92 -2.52 15.33
C CYS A 55 -0.48 -2.95 15.79
N LEU A 56 -0.66 -3.39 17.04
CA LEU A 56 -1.98 -3.72 17.59
C LEU A 56 -2.96 -2.55 17.55
N LYS A 57 -2.47 -1.32 17.72
CA LYS A 57 -3.32 -0.13 17.69
C LYS A 57 -3.74 0.23 16.27
N GLY A 58 -2.80 0.26 15.33
CA GLY A 58 -3.07 0.75 13.98
C GLY A 58 -3.43 -0.31 12.94
N CYS A 59 -3.26 -1.60 13.23
CA CYS A 59 -3.76 -2.67 12.38
C CYS A 59 -5.16 -3.14 12.80
N ASP A 60 -6.03 -3.30 11.81
CA ASP A 60 -7.37 -3.86 12.00
C ASP A 60 -7.33 -5.35 12.33
N SER A 61 -6.31 -6.07 11.84
CA SER A 61 -6.11 -7.51 12.12
C SER A 61 -5.80 -7.80 13.59
N LYS A 62 -5.38 -6.79 14.37
CA LYS A 62 -4.98 -6.93 15.79
C LYS A 62 -3.99 -8.06 16.06
N LYS A 63 -3.14 -8.40 15.09
CA LYS A 63 -2.09 -9.43 15.25
C LYS A 63 -0.80 -8.88 15.85
N GLY A 64 -0.61 -7.57 15.84
CA GLY A 64 0.56 -6.93 16.41
C GLY A 64 1.78 -6.99 15.49
N GLY A 65 2.97 -7.11 16.07
CA GLY A 65 4.22 -7.00 15.31
C GLY A 65 5.46 -7.34 16.10
N PHE A 66 6.60 -7.33 15.42
CA PHE A 66 7.90 -7.71 16.00
C PHE A 66 9.05 -6.88 15.46
N CYS A 67 10.16 -6.87 16.19
CA CYS A 67 11.38 -6.22 15.75
C CYS A 67 12.19 -7.14 14.82
N LYS A 68 12.21 -6.83 13.52
CA LYS A 68 12.95 -7.56 12.49
C LYS A 68 14.41 -7.08 12.45
N ARG A 69 15.36 -8.02 12.46
CA ARG A 69 16.82 -7.74 12.42
C ARG A 69 17.30 -7.35 11.01
N VAL A 70 16.80 -6.23 10.48
CA VAL A 70 17.23 -5.64 9.21
C VAL A 70 17.73 -4.21 9.43
N GLY A 71 18.89 -3.86 8.88
CA GLY A 71 19.43 -2.49 8.94
C GLY A 71 19.60 -1.92 10.35
N GLY A 72 19.91 -2.76 11.34
CA GLY A 72 20.01 -2.34 12.75
C GLY A 72 18.73 -2.51 13.57
N GLY A 73 17.64 -2.99 12.97
CA GLY A 73 16.39 -3.34 13.63
C GLY A 73 15.23 -2.42 13.23
N GLN A 74 14.18 -2.99 12.62
CA GLN A 74 12.98 -2.26 12.22
C GLN A 74 11.71 -3.00 12.63
N CYS A 75 10.69 -2.24 13.03
CA CYS A 75 9.41 -2.82 13.42
C CYS A 75 8.69 -3.33 12.18
N HIS A 76 8.19 -4.56 12.23
CA HIS A 76 7.38 -5.17 11.19
C HIS A 76 6.04 -5.61 11.78
N CYS A 77 4.94 -5.11 11.22
CA CYS A 77 3.60 -5.48 11.64
C CYS A 77 3.13 -6.72 10.87
N TYR A 78 2.48 -7.64 11.58
CA TYR A 78 1.99 -8.87 10.98
C TYR A 78 0.84 -8.62 10.00
N CYS A 79 0.72 -9.53 9.04
CA CYS A 79 -0.53 -9.82 8.35
C CYS A 79 -1.45 -10.64 9.24
#